data_AF-A0A4Q9I0T7-F1
#
_entry.id   AF-A0A4Q9I0T7-F1
#
_cell.length_a   1.000
_cell.length_b   1.000
_cell.length_c   1.000
_cell.angle_alpha   90.00
_cell.angle_beta   90.00
_cell.angle_gamma   90.00
#
_symmetry.space_group_name_H-M   'P 1'
#
loop_
_entity.id
_entity.type
_entity.pdbx_description
1 polymer ?
#
loop_
_entity_poly.entity_id
_entity_poly.type
_entity_poly.pdbx_seq_one_letter_code
_entity_poly.pdbx_strand_id
1 'polypeptide(L)'
;MPLGYSFQITPEELQEIFARLQPYLPKHLKKVDAQPYGLRFEFAPFTGREEEPSKPSTHGDPKLDYVRESEDETEHLLREKASVVLSNLYETAREEWKDAAYVADLKAVVKDAPDRWKTYQHEIKALSTAYDYLRTPEAAKEWPSAVSRLIDAQDRTKAAATAFDERAREIAEVHDTHLYADLGHDAALKAAGYPGAKDWHITGAGEYGKHYYSDWDNNPPLEEQARRLIEQQDTHVAKIGRLSGATAGN
;
A
#
# COMPACT_ATOMS: atom_id res chain seq x y z
N MET A 1 8.80 11.14 -29.40
CA MET A 1 8.75 12.13 -28.31
C MET A 1 9.80 13.19 -28.61
N PRO A 2 9.42 14.42 -28.98
CA PRO A 2 10.37 15.52 -29.05
C PRO A 2 10.71 15.96 -27.62
N LEU A 3 12.01 16.20 -27.41
CA LEU A 3 12.62 16.66 -26.16
C LEU A 3 11.99 17.99 -25.71
N GLY A 4 11.72 18.09 -24.41
CA GLY A 4 10.93 19.16 -23.79
C GLY A 4 11.43 20.58 -24.07
N TYR A 5 10.54 21.42 -24.58
CA TYR A 5 10.68 22.86 -24.47
C TYR A 5 10.57 23.24 -22.99
N SER A 6 11.67 23.68 -22.38
CA SER A 6 11.59 24.42 -21.12
C SER A 6 11.04 25.80 -21.44
N PHE A 7 9.71 25.96 -21.40
CA PHE A 7 9.10 27.27 -21.59
C PHE A 7 9.52 28.19 -20.43
N GLN A 8 10.25 29.26 -20.74
CA GLN A 8 10.39 30.37 -19.81
C GLN A 8 9.09 31.18 -19.88
N ILE A 9 8.39 31.27 -18.74
CA ILE A 9 7.18 32.09 -18.59
C ILE A 9 7.59 33.35 -17.81
N THR A 10 7.43 34.53 -18.41
CA THR A 10 7.71 35.78 -17.69
C THR A 10 6.62 36.07 -16.65
N PRO A 11 6.88 36.93 -15.64
CA PRO A 11 5.86 37.31 -14.67
C PRO A 11 4.59 37.90 -15.31
N GLU A 12 4.73 38.67 -16.39
CA GLU A 12 3.61 39.28 -17.12
C GLU A 12 2.81 38.23 -17.88
N GLU A 13 3.48 37.31 -18.58
CA GLU A 13 2.83 36.18 -19.24
C GLU A 13 2.07 35.30 -18.23
N LEU A 14 2.66 35.08 -17.05
CA LEU A 14 2.04 34.30 -15.99
C LEU A 14 0.73 34.95 -15.51
N GLN A 15 0.72 36.27 -15.31
CA GLN A 15 -0.49 37.00 -14.93
C GLN A 15 -1.59 36.88 -15.99
N GLU A 16 -1.23 37.02 -17.27
CA GLU A 16 -2.17 36.89 -18.39
C GLU A 16 -2.71 35.45 -18.50
N ILE A 17 -1.85 34.44 -18.37
CA ILE A 17 -2.24 33.02 -18.35
C ILE A 17 -3.24 32.76 -17.22
N PHE A 18 -2.95 33.21 -15.99
CA PHE A 18 -3.86 32.99 -14.86
C PHE A 18 -5.18 33.74 -14.99
N ALA A 19 -5.18 34.93 -15.59
CA ALA A 19 -6.41 35.66 -15.90
C ALA A 19 -7.30 34.88 -16.88
N ARG A 20 -6.72 34.21 -17.88
CA ARG A 20 -7.44 33.36 -18.83
C ARG A 20 -7.90 32.04 -18.21
N LEU A 21 -7.07 31.44 -17.36
CA LEU A 21 -7.36 30.14 -16.73
C LEU A 21 -8.30 30.24 -15.53
N GLN A 22 -8.60 31.44 -15.01
CA GLN A 22 -9.44 31.64 -13.82
C GLN A 22 -10.74 30.77 -13.80
N PRO A 23 -11.52 30.63 -14.90
CA PRO A 23 -12.74 29.82 -14.90
C PRO A 23 -12.49 28.31 -14.72
N TYR A 24 -11.26 27.87 -14.95
CA TYR A 24 -10.83 26.48 -14.99
C TYR A 24 -9.96 26.09 -13.79
N LEU A 25 -9.68 27.00 -12.86
CA LEU A 25 -8.88 26.67 -11.68
C LEU A 25 -9.69 25.80 -10.71
N PRO A 26 -9.08 24.74 -10.14
CA PRO A 26 -9.78 23.88 -9.19
C PRO A 26 -10.06 24.65 -7.90
N LYS A 27 -11.23 24.40 -7.29
CA LYS A 27 -11.71 25.10 -6.08
C LYS A 27 -10.76 24.98 -4.89
N HIS A 28 -9.94 23.93 -4.87
CA HIS A 28 -9.00 23.65 -3.79
C HIS A 28 -7.67 24.39 -3.97
N LEU A 29 -7.41 25.04 -5.10
CA LEU A 29 -6.17 25.80 -5.30
C LEU A 29 -6.13 27.01 -4.36
N LYS A 30 -5.09 27.07 -3.52
CA LYS A 30 -4.85 28.18 -2.58
C LYS A 30 -3.81 29.16 -3.09
N LYS A 31 -2.73 28.63 -3.66
CA LYS A 31 -1.56 29.43 -4.01
C LYS A 31 -0.87 28.88 -5.25
N VAL A 32 -0.29 29.78 -6.01
CA VAL A 32 0.67 29.47 -7.07
C VAL A 32 1.90 30.31 -6.86
N ASP A 33 3.06 29.66 -6.81
CA ASP A 33 4.36 30.30 -6.70
C ASP A 33 5.25 29.94 -7.90
N ALA A 34 5.94 30.94 -8.44
CA ALA A 34 7.01 30.68 -9.40
C ALA A 34 8.25 30.12 -8.68
N GLN A 35 8.88 29.11 -9.29
CA GLN A 35 10.13 28.51 -8.83
C GLN A 35 11.17 28.53 -9.97
N PRO A 36 12.48 28.42 -9.66
CA PRO A 36 13.54 28.44 -10.67
C PRO A 36 13.37 27.43 -11.81
N TYR A 37 12.61 26.35 -11.58
CA TYR A 37 12.37 25.26 -12.53
C TYR A 37 10.89 25.02 -12.86
N GLY A 38 9.98 25.94 -12.54
CA GLY A 38 8.56 25.78 -12.89
C GLY A 38 7.59 26.51 -11.97
N LEU A 39 6.37 25.99 -11.87
CA LEU A 39 5.34 26.49 -10.96
C LEU A 39 5.14 25.49 -9.83
N ARG A 40 4.96 26.00 -8.62
CA ARG A 40 4.49 25.22 -7.47
C ARG A 40 3.04 25.60 -7.19
N PHE A 41 2.19 24.60 -7.11
CA PHE A 41 0.80 24.74 -6.72
C PHE A 41 0.64 24.33 -5.25
N GLU A 42 -0.20 25.04 -4.51
CA GLU A 42 -0.59 24.67 -3.15
C GLU A 42 -2.10 24.50 -3.10
N PHE A 43 -2.56 23.33 -2.66
CA PHE A 43 -3.97 23.01 -2.53
C PHE A 43 -4.43 23.01 -1.07
N ALA A 44 -5.73 23.17 -0.85
CA ALA A 44 -6.36 22.72 0.37
C ALA A 44 -6.19 21.20 0.48
N PRO A 45 -5.95 20.65 1.70
CA PRO A 45 -5.78 19.22 1.86
C PRO A 45 -6.95 18.43 1.26
N PHE A 46 -6.63 17.51 0.36
CA PHE A 46 -7.58 16.56 -0.19
C PHE A 46 -7.99 15.55 0.89
N THR A 47 -9.25 15.10 0.83
CA THR A 47 -9.74 14.02 1.69
C THR A 47 -9.70 12.67 0.99
N GLY A 48 -9.52 12.67 -0.35
CA GLY A 48 -9.57 11.48 -1.18
C GLY A 48 -10.97 10.92 -1.39
N ARG A 49 -12.00 11.67 -0.95
CA ARG A 49 -13.43 11.32 -1.09
C ARG A 49 -14.19 12.29 -1.98
N GLU A 50 -13.63 13.47 -2.23
CA GLU A 50 -14.06 14.35 -3.32
C GLU A 50 -13.82 13.71 -4.69
N GLU A 51 -14.46 14.27 -5.72
CA GLU A 51 -14.27 13.88 -7.12
C GLU A 51 -12.80 14.04 -7.54
N GLU A 52 -12.28 13.05 -8.27
CA GLU A 52 -10.91 13.08 -8.78
C GLU A 52 -10.69 14.34 -9.64
N PRO A 53 -9.66 15.15 -9.36
CA PRO A 53 -9.34 16.32 -10.17
C PRO A 53 -9.12 15.94 -11.64
N SER A 54 -10.03 16.40 -12.50
CA SER A 54 -9.97 16.17 -13.94
C SER A 54 -9.88 17.48 -14.70
N LYS A 55 -8.95 17.54 -15.66
CA LYS A 55 -8.72 18.74 -16.45
C LYS A 55 -9.98 19.06 -17.29
N PRO A 56 -10.58 20.25 -17.14
CA PRO A 56 -11.71 20.64 -17.96
C PRO A 56 -11.27 20.86 -19.42
N SER A 57 -12.21 20.64 -20.35
CA SER A 57 -11.97 20.99 -21.76
C SER A 57 -11.99 22.51 -21.94
N THR A 58 -10.95 23.04 -22.57
CA THR A 58 -10.87 24.45 -23.01
C THR A 58 -11.28 24.62 -24.48
N HIS A 59 -11.71 23.53 -25.13
CA HIS A 59 -12.13 23.57 -26.52
C HIS A 59 -13.37 24.47 -26.68
N GLY A 60 -13.27 25.46 -27.58
CA GLY A 60 -14.32 26.46 -27.79
C GLY A 60 -14.19 27.73 -26.92
N ASP A 61 -13.21 27.82 -26.02
CA ASP A 61 -12.88 29.10 -25.38
C ASP A 61 -12.05 29.96 -26.35
N PRO A 62 -12.54 31.12 -26.82
CA PRO A 62 -11.81 31.95 -27.79
C PRO A 62 -10.46 32.46 -27.29
N LYS A 63 -10.17 32.41 -25.98
CA LYS A 63 -8.89 32.82 -25.37
C LYS A 63 -7.91 31.67 -25.15
N LEU A 64 -8.36 30.41 -25.27
CA LEU A 64 -7.58 29.21 -24.97
C LEU A 64 -7.63 28.14 -26.07
N ASP A 65 -8.54 28.25 -27.03
CA ASP A 65 -8.64 27.34 -28.17
C ASP A 65 -7.40 27.44 -29.07
N TYR A 66 -7.11 26.40 -29.85
CA TYR A 66 -5.88 26.37 -30.62
C TYR A 66 -5.82 27.48 -31.69
N VAL A 67 -4.69 28.21 -31.73
CA VAL A 67 -4.33 29.15 -32.81
C VAL A 67 -3.07 28.62 -33.48
N ARG A 68 -3.00 28.71 -34.82
CA ARG A 68 -1.81 28.31 -35.56
C ARG A 68 -0.68 29.32 -35.36
N GLU A 69 0.54 28.84 -35.16
CA GLU A 69 1.74 29.66 -35.04
C GLU A 69 1.91 30.65 -36.21
N SER A 70 1.55 30.22 -37.44
CA SER A 70 1.62 31.06 -38.64
C SER A 70 0.60 32.21 -38.68
N GLU A 71 -0.44 32.17 -37.84
CA GLU A 71 -1.48 33.20 -37.76
C GLU A 71 -1.13 34.26 -36.72
N ASP A 72 -0.68 33.81 -35.54
CA ASP A 72 -0.19 34.67 -34.47
C ASP A 72 0.76 33.87 -33.56
N GLU A 73 2.06 34.07 -33.73
CA GLU A 73 3.10 33.36 -32.97
C GLU A 73 3.04 33.67 -31.47
N THR A 74 2.77 34.93 -31.10
CA THR A 74 2.74 35.34 -29.69
C THR A 74 1.54 34.74 -28.98
N GLU A 75 0.37 34.79 -29.61
CA GLU A 75 -0.85 34.20 -29.07
C GLU A 75 -0.79 32.67 -29.06
N HIS A 76 -0.19 32.05 -30.08
CA HIS A 76 0.06 30.61 -30.12
C HIS A 76 0.88 30.17 -28.90
N LEU A 77 2.05 30.79 -28.67
CA LEU A 77 2.92 30.47 -27.54
C LEU A 77 2.24 30.71 -26.19
N LEU A 78 1.45 31.78 -26.05
CA LEU A 78 0.72 32.08 -24.82
C LEU A 78 -0.32 31.00 -24.50
N ARG A 79 -1.05 30.50 -25.51
CA ARG A 79 -2.04 29.43 -25.35
C ARG A 79 -1.41 28.08 -25.10
N GLU A 80 -0.28 27.77 -25.73
CA GLU A 80 0.51 26.58 -25.41
C GLU A 80 0.98 26.60 -23.95
N LYS A 81 1.57 27.72 -23.50
CA LYS A 81 1.96 27.91 -22.10
C LYS A 81 0.76 27.75 -21.15
N ALA A 82 -0.39 28.35 -21.46
CA ALA A 82 -1.61 28.21 -20.65
C ALA A 82 -2.09 26.74 -20.57
N SER A 83 -2.05 26.01 -21.68
CA SER A 83 -2.41 24.58 -21.73
C SER A 83 -1.47 23.72 -20.89
N VAL A 84 -0.16 23.99 -20.94
CA VAL A 84 0.85 23.31 -20.11
C VAL A 84 0.62 23.63 -18.64
N VAL A 85 0.42 24.90 -18.27
CA VAL A 85 0.15 25.30 -16.88
C VAL A 85 -1.10 24.62 -16.34
N LEU A 86 -2.19 24.60 -17.10
CA LEU A 86 -3.42 23.94 -16.72
C LEU A 86 -3.24 22.42 -16.59
N SER A 87 -2.48 21.80 -17.50
CA SER A 87 -2.20 20.36 -17.43
C SER A 87 -1.39 20.01 -16.18
N ASN A 88 -0.28 20.71 -15.94
CA ASN A 88 0.56 20.50 -14.76
C ASN A 88 -0.22 20.74 -13.46
N LEU A 89 -1.07 21.78 -13.41
CA LEU A 89 -1.92 22.08 -12.26
C LEU A 89 -2.83 20.89 -11.91
N TYR A 90 -3.48 20.31 -12.91
CA TYR A 90 -4.38 19.18 -12.69
C TYR A 90 -3.65 17.86 -12.45
N GLU A 91 -2.46 17.66 -13.04
CA GLU A 91 -1.60 16.52 -12.72
C GLU A 91 -1.16 16.56 -11.25
N THR A 92 -0.66 17.69 -10.76
CA THR A 92 -0.28 17.84 -9.34
C THR A 92 -1.47 17.69 -8.41
N ALA A 93 -2.63 18.30 -8.74
CA ALA A 93 -3.84 18.15 -7.94
C ALA A 93 -4.28 16.68 -7.84
N ARG A 94 -4.18 15.95 -8.96
CA ARG A 94 -4.54 14.55 -9.04
C ARG A 94 -3.57 13.66 -8.26
N GLU A 95 -2.27 13.94 -8.29
CA GLU A 95 -1.26 13.23 -7.50
C GLU A 95 -1.55 13.38 -5.99
N GLU A 96 -1.74 14.61 -5.51
CA GLU A 96 -2.09 14.85 -4.10
C GLU A 96 -3.43 14.18 -3.71
N TRP A 97 -4.41 14.19 -4.62
CA TRP A 97 -5.69 13.50 -4.41
C TRP A 97 -5.53 11.98 -4.32
N LYS A 98 -4.71 11.36 -5.18
CA LYS A 98 -4.46 9.91 -5.16
C LYS A 98 -3.85 9.48 -3.83
N ASP A 99 -2.87 10.23 -3.34
CA ASP A 99 -2.26 9.98 -2.05
C ASP A 99 -3.28 10.08 -0.90
N ALA A 100 -4.16 11.08 -0.95
CA ALA A 100 -5.24 11.23 0.02
C ALA A 100 -6.27 10.09 -0.06
N ALA A 101 -6.66 9.68 -1.27
CA ALA A 101 -7.58 8.57 -1.54
C ALA A 101 -7.01 7.25 -1.02
N TYR A 102 -5.74 6.99 -1.29
CA TYR A 102 -5.01 5.83 -0.80
C TYR A 102 -5.00 5.76 0.73
N VAL A 103 -4.66 6.86 1.40
CA VAL A 103 -4.70 6.95 2.87
C VAL A 103 -6.12 6.76 3.41
N ALA A 104 -7.12 7.32 2.74
CA ALA A 104 -8.51 7.18 3.14
C ALA A 104 -9.03 5.74 3.01
N ASP A 105 -8.60 5.02 1.97
CA ASP A 105 -8.95 3.61 1.75
C ASP A 105 -8.25 2.71 2.77
N LEU A 106 -6.95 2.94 3.03
CA LEU A 106 -6.23 2.22 4.08
C LEU A 106 -6.88 2.40 5.45
N LYS A 107 -7.30 3.62 5.80
CA LYS A 107 -8.04 3.88 7.05
C LYS A 107 -9.33 3.06 7.15
N ALA A 108 -10.01 2.81 6.02
CA ALA A 108 -11.24 2.05 5.99
C ALA A 108 -11.01 0.54 6.13
N VAL A 109 -9.91 0.00 5.57
CA VAL A 109 -9.66 -1.45 5.55
C VAL A 109 -8.86 -1.96 6.75
N VAL A 110 -7.94 -1.18 7.33
CA VAL A 110 -7.01 -1.66 8.38
C VAL A 110 -7.73 -2.17 9.64
N LYS A 111 -8.81 -1.51 10.09
CA LYS A 111 -9.71 -1.96 11.18
C LYS A 111 -8.96 -2.63 12.36
N ASP A 112 -9.13 -3.95 12.53
CA ASP A 112 -8.60 -4.77 13.61
C ASP A 112 -7.24 -5.43 13.31
N ALA A 113 -6.57 -5.07 12.20
CA ALA A 113 -5.24 -5.58 11.85
C ALA A 113 -4.22 -5.45 13.00
N PRO A 114 -4.14 -4.34 13.75
CA PRO A 114 -3.15 -4.21 14.83
C PRO A 114 -3.33 -5.28 15.92
N ASP A 115 -4.57 -5.62 16.28
CA ASP A 115 -4.84 -6.58 17.33
C ASP A 115 -4.71 -8.03 16.83
N ARG A 116 -5.10 -8.27 15.56
CA ARG A 116 -4.82 -9.56 14.90
C ARG A 116 -3.32 -9.81 14.79
N TRP A 117 -2.54 -8.79 14.45
CA TRP A 117 -1.08 -8.88 14.36
C TRP A 117 -0.45 -9.21 15.72
N LYS A 118 -0.83 -8.49 16.78
CA LYS A 118 -0.38 -8.79 18.14
C LYS A 118 -0.75 -10.20 18.59
N THR A 119 -1.95 -10.65 18.24
CA THR A 119 -2.40 -12.02 18.53
C THR A 119 -1.53 -13.04 17.83
N TYR A 120 -1.27 -12.87 16.52
CA TYR A 120 -0.34 -13.73 15.80
C TYR A 120 1.05 -13.74 16.43
N GLN A 121 1.61 -12.57 16.75
CA GLN A 121 2.92 -12.45 17.41
C GLN A 121 2.96 -13.16 18.78
N HIS A 122 1.86 -13.13 19.53
CA HIS A 122 1.75 -13.85 20.80
C HIS A 122 1.73 -15.37 20.57
N GLU A 123 0.87 -15.85 19.67
CA GLU A 123 0.69 -17.29 19.44
C GLU A 123 1.92 -17.93 18.80
N ILE A 124 2.59 -17.27 17.84
CA ILE A 124 3.82 -17.82 17.24
C ILE A 124 4.94 -17.98 18.27
N LYS A 125 5.02 -17.07 19.25
CA LYS A 125 5.96 -17.19 20.38
C LYS A 125 5.56 -18.31 21.34
N ALA A 126 4.26 -18.47 21.61
CA ALA A 126 3.74 -19.57 22.42
C ALA A 126 4.02 -20.94 21.75
N LEU A 127 3.85 -21.03 20.43
CA LEU A 127 4.20 -22.21 19.63
C LEU A 127 5.68 -22.55 19.73
N SER A 128 6.57 -21.57 19.54
CA SER A 128 8.01 -21.78 19.71
C SER A 128 8.33 -22.28 21.12
N THR A 129 7.72 -21.68 22.14
CA THR A 129 7.93 -22.06 23.54
C THR A 129 7.46 -23.49 23.82
N ALA A 130 6.29 -23.88 23.31
CA ALA A 130 5.76 -25.24 23.46
C ALA A 130 6.64 -26.28 22.75
N TYR A 131 7.14 -25.95 21.56
CA TYR A 131 8.03 -26.82 20.81
C TYR A 131 9.40 -26.97 21.46
N ASP A 132 9.97 -25.88 22.00
CA ASP A 132 11.24 -25.92 22.72
C ASP A 132 11.11 -26.68 24.05
N TYR A 133 9.95 -26.59 24.71
CA TYR A 133 9.67 -27.35 25.93
C TYR A 133 9.82 -28.86 25.73
N LEU A 134 9.52 -29.39 24.54
CA LEU A 134 9.69 -30.83 24.23
C LEU A 134 11.14 -31.31 24.37
N ARG A 135 12.13 -30.41 24.38
CA ARG A 135 13.55 -30.74 24.55
C ARG A 135 13.99 -30.77 26.02
N THR A 136 13.10 -30.48 26.95
CA THR A 136 13.41 -30.47 28.39
C THR A 136 13.26 -31.85 29.03
N PRO A 137 14.03 -32.16 30.09
CA PRO A 137 13.84 -33.39 30.87
C PRO A 137 12.44 -33.51 31.49
N GLU A 138 11.80 -32.38 31.79
CA GLU A 138 10.45 -32.32 32.35
C GLU A 138 9.42 -32.84 31.34
N ALA A 139 9.51 -32.40 30.08
CA ALA A 139 8.62 -32.86 29.02
C ALA A 139 8.67 -34.39 28.82
N ALA A 140 9.81 -35.03 29.03
CA ALA A 140 9.92 -36.50 28.94
C ALA A 140 9.06 -37.23 29.99
N LYS A 141 8.82 -36.62 31.15
CA LYS A 141 8.00 -37.20 32.23
C LYS A 141 6.50 -37.06 31.97
N GLU A 142 6.11 -36.10 31.13
CA GLU A 142 4.71 -35.76 30.82
C GLU A 142 4.48 -35.65 29.31
N TRP A 143 5.13 -36.52 28.53
CA TRP A 143 5.21 -36.43 27.07
C TRP A 143 3.84 -36.28 26.38
N PRO A 144 2.78 -37.07 26.71
CA PRO A 144 1.48 -36.88 26.08
C PRO A 144 0.89 -35.49 26.32
N SER A 145 1.03 -34.95 27.54
CA SER A 145 0.54 -33.61 27.89
C SER A 145 1.37 -32.49 27.27
N ALA A 146 2.68 -32.71 27.08
CA ALA A 146 3.56 -31.77 26.39
C ALA A 146 3.24 -31.70 24.89
N VAL A 147 3.00 -32.84 24.25
CA VAL A 147 2.57 -32.93 22.84
C VAL A 147 1.18 -32.33 22.65
N SER A 148 0.22 -32.60 23.56
CA SER A 148 -1.11 -31.98 23.50
C SER A 148 -1.03 -30.44 23.53
N ARG A 149 -0.19 -29.87 24.40
CA ARG A 149 0.03 -28.41 24.45
C ARG A 149 0.67 -27.85 23.19
N LEU A 150 1.54 -28.61 22.52
CA LEU A 150 2.09 -28.22 21.23
C LEU A 150 0.97 -28.14 20.20
N ILE A 151 0.13 -29.18 20.07
CA ILE A 151 -0.99 -29.21 19.12
C ILE A 151 -1.94 -28.02 19.36
N ASP A 152 -2.31 -27.75 20.62
CA ASP A 152 -3.16 -26.60 20.95
C ASP A 152 -2.51 -25.27 20.52
N ALA A 153 -1.18 -25.15 20.63
CA ALA A 153 -0.44 -23.96 20.20
C ALA A 153 -0.32 -23.85 18.67
N GLN A 154 -0.20 -24.99 17.97
CA GLN A 154 -0.22 -25.04 16.50
C GLN A 154 -1.57 -24.57 15.97
N ASP A 155 -2.68 -25.07 16.54
CA ASP A 155 -4.04 -24.68 16.15
C ASP A 155 -4.30 -23.19 16.37
N ARG A 156 -3.93 -22.65 17.55
CA ARG A 156 -4.08 -21.21 17.82
C ARG A 156 -3.21 -20.35 16.90
N THR A 157 -1.97 -20.77 16.61
CA THR A 157 -1.08 -20.05 15.69
C THR A 157 -1.66 -20.03 14.28
N LYS A 158 -2.16 -21.16 13.79
CA LYS A 158 -2.82 -21.24 12.49
C LYS A 158 -4.04 -20.33 12.43
N ALA A 159 -4.91 -20.38 13.43
CA ALA A 159 -6.09 -19.52 13.50
C ALA A 159 -5.72 -18.02 13.52
N ALA A 160 -4.70 -17.63 14.29
CA ALA A 160 -4.23 -16.26 14.36
C ALA A 160 -3.60 -15.79 13.03
N ALA A 161 -2.84 -16.67 12.36
CA ALA A 161 -2.26 -16.41 11.05
C ALA A 161 -3.34 -16.18 9.97
N THR A 162 -4.30 -17.10 9.86
CA THR A 162 -5.45 -16.96 8.94
C THR A 162 -6.23 -15.67 9.22
N ALA A 163 -6.53 -15.39 10.49
CA ALA A 163 -7.23 -14.17 10.85
C ALA A 163 -6.46 -12.92 10.43
N PHE A 164 -5.13 -12.86 10.64
CA PHE A 164 -4.35 -11.73 10.16
C PHE A 164 -4.35 -11.63 8.64
N ASP A 165 -4.18 -12.75 7.93
CA ASP A 165 -4.15 -12.81 6.46
C ASP A 165 -5.46 -12.33 5.82
N GLU A 166 -6.63 -12.59 6.42
CA GLU A 166 -7.90 -12.03 5.94
C GLU A 166 -7.85 -10.50 5.82
N ARG A 167 -7.27 -9.85 6.83
CA ARG A 167 -7.15 -8.39 6.89
C ARG A 167 -5.99 -7.89 6.04
N ALA A 168 -4.87 -8.61 6.03
CA ALA A 168 -3.71 -8.31 5.21
C ALA A 168 -4.04 -8.35 3.72
N ARG A 169 -4.92 -9.27 3.28
CA ARG A 169 -5.45 -9.30 1.91
C ARG A 169 -6.19 -8.02 1.55
N GLU A 170 -7.12 -7.57 2.38
CA GLU A 170 -7.86 -6.31 2.12
C GLU A 170 -6.90 -5.11 2.03
N ILE A 171 -5.84 -5.08 2.86
CA ILE A 171 -4.82 -4.04 2.80
C ILE A 171 -4.00 -4.15 1.50
N ALA A 172 -3.61 -5.36 1.11
CA ALA A 172 -2.87 -5.62 -0.13
C ALA A 172 -3.67 -5.24 -1.38
N GLU A 173 -4.98 -5.47 -1.40
CA GLU A 173 -5.87 -5.05 -2.49
C GLU A 173 -5.92 -3.52 -2.63
N VAL A 174 -5.89 -2.79 -1.51
CA VAL A 174 -5.77 -1.32 -1.52
C VAL A 174 -4.40 -0.89 -2.04
N HIS A 175 -3.32 -1.57 -1.64
CA HIS A 175 -1.99 -1.31 -2.19
C HIS A 175 -1.94 -1.48 -3.72
N ASP A 176 -2.51 -2.57 -4.24
CA ASP A 176 -2.55 -2.84 -5.68
C ASP A 176 -3.42 -1.81 -6.45
N THR A 177 -4.54 -1.39 -5.85
CA THR A 177 -5.41 -0.35 -6.42
C THR A 177 -4.68 0.98 -6.59
N HIS A 178 -3.78 1.30 -5.66
CA HIS A 178 -3.02 2.55 -5.60
C HIS A 178 -1.56 2.39 -6.00
N LEU A 179 -1.22 1.39 -6.84
CA LEU A 179 0.15 1.10 -7.29
C LEU A 179 0.88 2.31 -7.92
N TYR A 180 0.14 3.27 -8.45
CA TYR A 180 0.66 4.49 -9.08
C TYR A 180 0.44 5.77 -8.25
N ALA A 181 0.24 5.63 -6.95
CA ALA A 181 0.37 6.74 -5.99
C ALA A 181 1.85 6.97 -5.67
N ASP A 182 2.22 8.20 -5.28
CA ASP A 182 3.60 8.53 -4.95
C ASP A 182 3.98 8.02 -3.55
N LEU A 183 2.98 7.84 -2.67
CA LEU A 183 3.16 7.20 -1.39
C LEU A 183 3.48 5.70 -1.53
N GLY A 184 4.66 5.29 -1.07
CA GLY A 184 4.96 3.88 -0.83
C GLY A 184 4.09 3.26 0.28
N HIS A 185 3.96 1.93 0.30
CA HIS A 185 3.04 1.20 1.19
C HIS A 185 3.19 1.59 2.68
N ASP A 186 4.42 1.60 3.19
CA ASP A 186 4.72 1.97 4.58
C ASP A 186 4.36 3.43 4.90
N ALA A 187 4.62 4.34 3.95
CA ALA A 187 4.32 5.76 4.11
C ALA A 187 2.80 5.99 4.12
N ALA A 188 2.06 5.29 3.26
CA ALA A 188 0.61 5.32 3.21
C ALA A 188 -0.02 4.77 4.50
N LEU A 189 0.45 3.63 5.01
CA LEU A 189 -0.01 3.06 6.28
C LEU A 189 0.32 3.95 7.49
N LYS A 190 1.50 4.58 7.49
CA LYS A 190 1.88 5.57 8.50
C LYS A 190 0.95 6.79 8.45
N ALA A 191 0.67 7.34 7.28
CA ALA A 191 -0.28 8.44 7.10
C ALA A 191 -1.72 8.04 7.45
N ALA A 192 -2.07 6.76 7.31
CA ALA A 192 -3.32 6.20 7.78
C ALA A 192 -3.42 6.08 9.31
N GLY A 193 -2.32 6.31 10.05
CA GLY A 193 -2.28 6.28 11.51
C GLY A 193 -1.61 5.02 12.10
N TYR A 194 -0.97 4.20 11.28
CA TYR A 194 -0.39 2.91 11.68
C TYR A 194 1.13 2.88 11.46
N PRO A 195 1.93 3.66 12.20
CA PRO A 195 3.39 3.72 12.02
C PRO A 195 4.11 2.39 12.31
N GLY A 196 3.51 1.49 13.09
CA GLY A 196 4.04 0.14 13.35
C GLY A 196 3.72 -0.89 12.26
N ALA A 197 2.96 -0.51 11.22
CA ALA A 197 2.54 -1.44 10.17
C ALA A 197 3.69 -1.88 9.24
N LYS A 198 4.82 -1.18 9.24
CA LYS A 198 6.05 -1.62 8.56
C LYS A 198 6.55 -3.00 8.99
N ASP A 199 6.15 -3.43 10.20
CA ASP A 199 6.55 -4.72 10.77
C ASP A 199 5.49 -5.80 10.46
N TRP A 200 4.36 -5.44 9.82
CA TRP A 200 3.31 -6.38 9.45
C TRP A 200 3.70 -7.21 8.25
N HIS A 201 3.36 -8.50 8.29
CA HIS A 201 3.56 -9.39 7.14
C HIS A 201 2.42 -9.27 6.14
N ILE A 202 2.53 -8.32 5.20
CA ILE A 202 1.58 -8.16 4.09
C ILE A 202 2.30 -8.55 2.80
N THR A 203 1.78 -9.55 2.11
CA THR A 203 2.27 -9.96 0.79
C THR A 203 1.38 -9.37 -0.32
N GLY A 204 1.69 -9.64 -1.60
CA GLY A 204 0.89 -9.13 -2.71
C GLY A 204 -0.54 -9.70 -2.70
N ALA A 205 -1.54 -8.94 -3.20
CA ALA A 205 -2.93 -9.39 -3.13
C ALA A 205 -3.16 -10.74 -3.84
N GLY A 206 -2.47 -10.95 -4.96
CA GLY A 206 -2.51 -12.18 -5.74
C GLY A 206 -1.86 -13.40 -5.05
N GLU A 207 -1.15 -13.23 -3.94
CA GLU A 207 -0.62 -14.34 -3.14
C GLU A 207 -1.70 -14.96 -2.27
N TYR A 208 -2.69 -14.20 -1.81
CA TYR A 208 -3.76 -14.72 -0.96
C TYR A 208 -4.72 -15.61 -1.75
N GLY A 209 -5.04 -16.78 -1.22
CA GLY A 209 -5.98 -17.73 -1.83
C GLY A 209 -5.41 -18.60 -2.94
N LYS A 210 -4.09 -18.56 -3.19
CA LYS A 210 -3.43 -19.52 -4.09
C LYS A 210 -3.63 -20.95 -3.60
N HIS A 211 -3.86 -21.86 -4.54
CA HIS A 211 -4.00 -23.30 -4.26
C HIS A 211 -2.66 -24.03 -4.09
N TYR A 212 -1.57 -23.40 -4.52
CA TYR A 212 -0.23 -23.98 -4.46
C TYR A 212 0.78 -22.88 -4.17
N TYR A 213 1.67 -23.16 -3.23
CA TYR A 213 2.87 -22.39 -2.98
C TYR A 213 4.09 -23.29 -3.20
N SER A 214 5.07 -22.78 -3.94
CA SER A 214 6.34 -23.48 -4.12
C SER A 214 7.20 -23.34 -2.87
N ASP A 215 8.09 -24.30 -2.62
CA ASP A 215 9.06 -24.20 -1.51
C ASP A 215 10.02 -23.00 -1.67
N TRP A 216 10.13 -22.46 -2.89
CA TRP A 216 10.93 -21.28 -3.23
C TRP A 216 10.17 -19.96 -3.05
N ASP A 217 8.89 -20.00 -2.70
CA ASP A 217 8.12 -18.80 -2.40
C ASP A 217 8.65 -18.22 -1.09
N ASN A 218 9.36 -17.09 -1.22
CA ASN A 218 10.08 -16.46 -0.11
C ASN A 218 9.18 -15.56 0.76
N ASN A 219 7.97 -15.24 0.31
CA ASN A 219 7.04 -14.34 1.02
C ASN A 219 5.57 -14.79 0.94
N PRO A 220 5.23 -16.05 1.28
CA PRO A 220 3.85 -16.50 1.25
C PRO A 220 3.05 -15.90 2.42
N PRO A 221 1.70 -15.93 2.39
CA PRO A 221 0.87 -15.52 3.51
C PRO A 221 1.23 -16.23 4.83
N LEU A 222 0.86 -15.64 5.97
CA LEU A 222 1.21 -16.18 7.28
C LEU A 222 0.63 -17.58 7.51
N GLU A 223 -0.57 -17.86 7.00
CA GLU A 223 -1.19 -19.18 7.08
C GLU A 223 -0.27 -20.24 6.47
N GLU A 224 0.31 -19.96 5.31
CA GLU A 224 1.22 -20.88 4.63
C GLU A 224 2.56 -21.00 5.39
N GLN A 225 3.09 -19.90 5.95
CA GLN A 225 4.27 -19.97 6.80
C GLN A 225 4.03 -20.82 8.05
N ALA A 226 2.88 -20.64 8.72
CA ALA A 226 2.48 -21.42 9.88
C ALA A 226 2.31 -22.90 9.50
N ARG A 227 1.66 -23.19 8.36
CA ARG A 227 1.50 -24.56 7.86
C ARG A 227 2.86 -25.25 7.66
N ARG A 228 3.81 -24.59 6.98
CA ARG A 228 5.17 -25.12 6.75
C ARG A 228 5.91 -25.38 8.07
N LEU A 229 5.81 -24.45 9.02
CA LEU A 229 6.44 -24.60 10.34
C LEU A 229 5.86 -25.79 11.11
N ILE A 230 4.53 -25.91 11.13
CA ILE A 230 3.82 -27.01 11.80
C ILE A 230 4.21 -28.34 11.19
N GLU A 231 4.24 -28.45 9.86
CA GLU A 231 4.63 -29.67 9.15
C GLU A 231 6.07 -30.11 9.49
N GLN A 232 6.99 -29.15 9.63
CA GLN A 232 8.36 -29.42 10.08
C GLN A 232 8.40 -29.94 11.52
N GLN A 233 7.64 -29.32 12.43
CA GLN A 233 7.55 -29.75 13.84
C GLN A 233 6.94 -31.15 13.96
N ASP A 234 5.85 -31.42 13.24
CA ASP A 234 5.17 -32.72 13.23
C ASP A 234 6.09 -33.82 12.70
N THR A 235 6.81 -33.54 11.62
CA THR A 235 7.82 -34.46 11.07
C THR A 235 8.90 -34.79 12.10
N HIS A 236 9.35 -33.78 12.85
CA HIS A 236 10.35 -33.96 13.90
C HIS A 236 9.81 -34.80 15.07
N VAL A 237 8.62 -34.48 15.57
CA VAL A 237 7.96 -35.21 16.67
C VAL A 237 7.67 -36.66 16.27
N ALA A 238 7.18 -36.90 15.05
CA ALA A 238 6.95 -38.25 14.53
C ALA A 238 8.26 -39.04 14.41
N LYS A 239 9.36 -38.40 14.00
CA LYS A 239 10.69 -39.03 13.99
C LYS A 239 11.15 -39.41 15.40
N ILE A 240 10.96 -38.54 16.39
CA ILE A 240 11.27 -38.84 17.80
C ILE A 240 10.45 -40.05 18.27
N GLY A 241 9.12 -40.05 18.06
CA GLY A 241 8.24 -41.15 18.47
C GLY A 241 8.65 -42.51 17.88
N ARG A 242 9.05 -42.53 16.60
CA ARG A 242 9.58 -43.75 15.95
C ARG A 242 10.89 -44.23 16.56
N LEU A 243 11.80 -43.31 16.91
CA LEU A 243 13.11 -43.66 17.46
C LEU A 243 13.09 -44.01 18.96
N SER A 244 12.14 -43.46 19.72
CA SER A 244 12.00 -43.72 21.16
C SER A 244 11.17 -44.96 21.49
N GLY A 245 10.56 -45.61 20.49
CA GLY A 245 9.71 -46.79 20.70
C GLY A 245 8.33 -46.47 21.29
N ALA A 246 7.98 -45.19 21.44
CA ALA A 246 6.71 -44.75 22.02
C ALA A 246 5.47 -45.15 21.18
N THR A 247 5.66 -45.55 19.93
CA THR A 247 4.59 -46.04 19.03
C THR A 247 4.48 -47.56 18.92
N ALA A 248 5.26 -48.34 19.69
CA ALA A 248 5.22 -49.82 19.68
C ALA A 248 4.55 -50.41 20.94
N GLY A 249 3.46 -49.78 21.40
CA GLY A 249 2.65 -50.24 22.53
C GLY A 249 1.19 -50.39 22.15
N ASN A 250 0.87 -51.42 21.37
CA ASN A 250 -0.38 -52.19 21.39
C ASN A 250 -0.15 -53.51 20.66
#